data_AF-A0A840HZS3-F1
#
_entry.id   AF-A0A840HZS3-F1
#
_cell.length_a   1.000
_cell.length_b   1.000
_cell.length_c   1.000
_cell.angle_alpha   90.00
_cell.angle_beta   90.00
_cell.angle_gamma   90.00
#
_symmetry.space_group_name_H-M   'P 1'
#
loop_
_entity.id
_entity.type
_entity.pdbx_description
1 polymer ?
#
loop_
_entity_poly.entity_id
_entity_poly.type
_entity_poly.pdbx_seq_one_letter_code
_entity_poly.pdbx_strand_id
1 'polypeptide(L)'
;MPILVQKRIYRADLRANRHVWYVFGDNEARTGKGGQAREMRDEPNAIGIATKRTPSRADDAYWSDKDYSRNVACLEHDFRSVAAALRRGELVVWPLDGIGTDRADLANRAPRTFEKLQEL
;
A
#
# COMPACT_ATOMS: atom_id res chain seq x y z
N MET A 1 -18.09 1.42 8.05
CA MET A 1 -17.73 2.40 7.00
C MET A 1 -17.27 1.60 5.79
N PRO A 2 -17.74 1.86 4.57
CA PRO A 2 -17.59 0.89 3.49
C PRO A 2 -16.17 0.91 2.94
N ILE A 3 -15.44 -0.17 3.22
CA ILE A 3 -14.30 -0.59 2.41
C ILE A 3 -14.87 -1.48 1.32
N LEU A 4 -14.57 -1.18 0.06
CA LEU A 4 -14.83 -2.09 -1.06
C LEU A 4 -13.56 -2.82 -1.42
N VAL A 5 -13.70 -4.07 -1.85
CA VAL A 5 -12.57 -4.85 -2.36
C VAL A 5 -12.62 -4.94 -3.87
N GLN A 6 -11.48 -4.74 -4.52
CA GLN A 6 -11.35 -4.83 -5.98
C GLN A 6 -10.12 -5.64 -6.38
N LYS A 7 -10.29 -6.62 -7.27
CA LYS A 7 -9.19 -7.51 -7.70
C LYS A 7 -8.22 -6.82 -8.67
N ARG A 8 -8.74 -6.14 -9.69
CA ARG A 8 -7.94 -5.45 -10.70
C ARG A 8 -8.31 -3.98 -10.67
N ILE A 9 -7.36 -3.14 -10.30
CA ILE A 9 -7.53 -1.69 -10.23
C ILE A 9 -6.70 -1.07 -11.35
N TYR A 10 -7.33 -0.23 -12.18
CA TYR A 10 -6.67 0.48 -13.26
C TYR A 10 -6.70 1.97 -13.02
N ARG A 11 -5.78 2.70 -13.67
CA ARG A 11 -5.77 4.16 -13.63
C ARG A 11 -7.10 4.80 -14.06
N ALA A 12 -7.78 4.16 -15.01
CA ALA A 12 -9.09 4.60 -15.47
C ALA A 12 -10.15 4.57 -14.34
N ASP A 13 -10.08 3.61 -13.42
CA ASP A 13 -10.99 3.51 -12.28
C ASP A 13 -10.81 4.72 -11.36
N LEU A 14 -9.57 5.07 -11.03
CA LEU A 14 -9.23 6.23 -10.19
C LEU A 14 -9.74 7.53 -10.82
N ARG A 15 -9.55 7.67 -12.14
CA ARG A 15 -9.95 8.86 -12.90
C ARG A 15 -11.46 9.00 -13.04
N ALA A 16 -12.17 7.88 -13.23
CA ALA A 16 -13.63 7.86 -13.30
C ALA A 16 -14.26 8.12 -11.92
N ASN A 17 -13.59 7.72 -10.83
CA ASN A 17 -14.11 7.80 -9.47
C ASN A 17 -13.26 8.73 -8.59
N ARG A 18 -13.19 10.02 -8.95
CA ARG A 18 -12.31 11.01 -8.31
C ARG A 18 -12.56 11.25 -6.82
N HIS A 19 -13.73 10.85 -6.31
CA HIS A 19 -14.14 10.98 -4.92
C HIS A 19 -13.92 9.69 -4.11
N VAL A 20 -13.33 8.67 -4.72
CA VAL A 20 -13.04 7.37 -4.10
C VAL A 20 -11.53 7.25 -3.92
N TRP A 21 -11.10 6.77 -2.76
CA TRP A 21 -9.69 6.53 -2.46
C TRP A 21 -9.30 5.11 -2.80
N TYR A 22 -8.15 4.92 -3.45
CA TYR A 22 -7.67 3.60 -3.84
C TYR A 22 -6.32 3.31 -3.17
N VAL A 23 -6.24 2.20 -2.45
CA VAL A 23 -5.03 1.79 -1.72
C VAL A 23 -4.18 0.84 -2.56
N PHE A 24 -2.85 0.96 -2.49
CA PHE A 24 -1.94 0.02 -3.13
C PHE A 24 -0.62 -0.16 -2.39
N GLY A 25 0.04 -1.29 -2.65
CA GLY A 25 1.40 -1.55 -2.18
C GLY A 25 2.42 -0.66 -2.91
N ASP A 26 3.21 0.06 -2.14
CA ASP A 26 4.20 1.04 -2.57
C ASP A 26 5.57 0.73 -1.93
N ASN A 27 6.58 1.55 -2.25
CA ASN A 27 7.89 1.56 -1.62
C ASN A 27 8.14 2.92 -0.97
N GLU A 28 9.01 2.95 0.04
CA GLU A 28 9.34 4.18 0.77
C GLU A 28 9.91 5.29 -0.10
N ALA A 29 10.71 4.94 -1.12
CA ALA A 29 11.26 5.91 -2.06
C ALA A 29 10.21 6.52 -3.00
N ARG A 30 8.96 6.03 -3.00
CA ARG A 30 7.83 6.50 -3.83
C ARG A 30 8.16 6.60 -5.32
N THR A 31 9.02 5.71 -5.81
CA THR A 31 9.55 5.75 -7.18
C THR A 31 9.34 4.45 -7.95
N GLY A 32 9.66 4.48 -9.25
CA GLY A 32 9.40 3.39 -10.21
C GLY A 32 7.95 3.38 -10.70
N LYS A 33 7.56 2.40 -11.53
CA LYS A 33 6.18 2.14 -11.95
C LYS A 33 5.96 0.64 -12.18
N GLY A 34 6.49 -0.20 -11.28
CA GLY A 34 6.33 -1.66 -11.36
C GLY A 34 5.06 -2.15 -10.66
N GLY A 35 4.41 -3.18 -11.20
CA GLY A 35 3.18 -3.74 -10.61
C GLY A 35 2.04 -2.71 -10.57
N GLN A 36 1.26 -2.72 -9.47
CA GLN A 36 0.10 -1.84 -9.29
C GLN A 36 0.44 -0.33 -9.30
N ALA A 37 1.68 0.03 -8.93
CA ALA A 37 2.12 1.42 -8.95
C ALA A 37 2.06 2.08 -10.33
N ARG A 38 2.11 1.30 -11.42
CA ARG A 38 1.99 1.84 -12.79
C ARG A 38 0.62 2.49 -13.05
N GLU A 39 -0.41 1.95 -12.41
CA GLU A 39 -1.79 2.40 -12.54
C GLU A 39 -2.09 3.52 -11.53
N MET A 40 -1.59 3.36 -10.30
CA MET A 40 -2.08 4.14 -9.16
C MET A 40 -1.17 5.28 -8.73
N ARG A 41 0.15 5.15 -8.87
CA ARG A 41 1.06 6.23 -8.46
C ARG A 41 0.82 7.48 -9.30
N ASP A 42 0.98 8.63 -8.65
CA ASP A 42 0.77 9.99 -9.18
C ASP A 42 -0.71 10.37 -9.39
N GLU A 43 -1.67 9.48 -9.11
CA GLU A 43 -3.09 9.83 -9.14
C GLU A 43 -3.51 10.45 -7.78
N PRO A 44 -4.32 11.53 -7.79
CA PRO A 44 -4.56 12.34 -6.59
C PRO A 44 -5.42 11.65 -5.52
N ASN A 45 -6.10 10.57 -5.90
CA ASN A 45 -6.92 9.75 -5.01
C ASN A 45 -6.31 8.36 -4.76
N ALA A 46 -5.00 8.20 -4.97
CA ALA A 46 -4.26 6.99 -4.61
C ALA A 46 -3.56 7.15 -3.26
N ILE A 47 -3.63 6.10 -2.42
CA ILE A 47 -2.92 6.01 -1.14
C ILE A 47 -1.92 4.86 -1.24
N GLY A 48 -0.63 5.19 -1.26
CA GLY A 48 0.45 4.21 -1.31
C GLY A 48 0.87 3.78 0.09
N ILE A 49 0.80 2.49 0.39
CA ILE A 49 1.31 1.91 1.64
C ILE A 49 2.69 1.33 1.36
N ALA A 50 3.73 1.90 1.97
CA ALA A 50 5.07 1.38 1.85
C ALA A 50 5.13 -0.04 2.42
N THR A 51 5.70 -0.96 1.63
CA THR A 51 5.87 -2.37 2.00
C THR A 51 7.27 -2.87 1.68
N LYS A 52 8.15 -1.97 1.22
CA LYS A 52 9.56 -2.20 0.95
C LYS A 52 10.30 -0.86 0.80
N ARG A 53 11.64 -0.88 0.80
CA ARG A 53 12.46 0.35 0.73
C ARG A 53 12.44 1.00 -0.65
N THR A 54 12.73 0.24 -1.70
CA THR A 54 12.88 0.75 -3.08
C THR A 54 12.23 -0.20 -4.10
N PRO A 55 11.96 0.21 -5.36
CA PRO A 55 11.32 -0.68 -6.33
C PRO A 55 12.23 -1.79 -6.89
N SER A 56 13.52 -1.78 -6.51
CA SER A 56 14.53 -2.77 -6.94
C SER A 56 14.20 -4.19 -6.44
N ARG A 57 14.90 -5.19 -7.01
CA ARG A 57 14.87 -6.60 -6.59
C ARG A 57 16.14 -7.02 -5.83
N ALA A 58 17.09 -6.12 -5.62
CA ALA A 58 18.23 -6.37 -4.75
C ALA A 58 17.76 -6.59 -3.30
N ASP A 59 18.50 -7.36 -2.50
CA ASP A 59 18.07 -7.72 -1.14
C ASP A 59 17.90 -6.51 -0.22
N ASP A 60 18.72 -5.46 -0.40
CA ASP A 60 18.64 -4.19 0.32
C ASP A 60 17.38 -3.36 -0.02
N ALA A 61 16.65 -3.73 -1.07
CA ALA A 61 15.39 -3.09 -1.44
C ALA A 61 14.23 -3.54 -0.56
N TYR A 62 14.36 -4.68 0.13
CA TYR A 62 13.31 -5.29 0.93
C TYR A 62 13.36 -4.83 2.38
N TRP A 63 12.21 -4.88 3.04
CA TRP A 63 12.16 -4.81 4.49
C TRP A 63 12.58 -6.12 5.10
N SER A 64 13.11 -6.05 6.32
CA SER A 64 13.32 -7.20 7.17
C SER A 64 12.82 -6.90 8.58
N ASP A 65 12.54 -7.94 9.36
CA ASP A 65 12.14 -7.76 10.76
C ASP A 65 13.28 -7.26 11.68
N LYS A 66 14.52 -7.15 11.17
CA LYS A 66 15.58 -6.40 11.87
C LYS A 66 15.22 -4.92 12.03
N ASP A 67 14.38 -4.40 11.12
CA ASP A 67 13.92 -3.01 11.09
C ASP A 67 12.45 -2.88 11.53
N TYR A 68 11.90 -3.87 12.25
CA TYR A 68 10.48 -3.99 12.56
C TYR A 68 9.85 -2.67 13.04
N SER A 69 10.42 -2.02 14.06
CA SER A 69 9.87 -0.76 14.61
C SER A 69 9.81 0.37 13.57
N ARG A 70 10.80 0.46 12.68
CA ARG A 70 10.80 1.45 11.58
C ARG A 70 9.75 1.10 10.54
N ASN A 71 9.61 -0.18 10.20
CA ASN A 71 8.61 -0.63 9.24
C ASN A 71 7.19 -0.31 9.76
N VAL A 72 6.92 -0.62 11.03
CA VAL A 72 5.63 -0.33 11.68
C VAL A 72 5.36 1.17 11.71
N ALA A 73 6.34 1.99 12.10
CA ALA A 73 6.18 3.45 12.07
C ALA A 73 5.87 3.98 10.65
N CYS A 74 6.44 3.37 9.61
CA CYS A 74 6.13 3.71 8.22
C CYS A 74 4.71 3.28 7.83
N LEU A 75 4.29 2.08 8.22
CA LEU A 75 2.92 1.60 7.98
C LEU A 75 1.90 2.52 8.66
N GLU A 76 2.07 2.78 9.95
CA GLU A 76 1.20 3.68 10.71
C GLU A 76 1.15 5.08 10.10
N HIS A 77 2.28 5.57 9.57
CA HIS A 77 2.33 6.84 8.86
C HIS A 77 1.37 6.85 7.66
N ASP A 78 1.47 5.85 6.79
CA ASP A 78 0.70 5.79 5.56
C ASP A 78 -0.80 5.51 5.82
N PHE A 79 -1.10 4.67 6.81
CA PHE A 79 -2.47 4.34 7.21
C PHE A 79 -3.24 5.53 7.79
N ARG A 80 -2.57 6.60 8.24
CA ARG A 80 -3.27 7.83 8.65
C ARG A 80 -4.13 8.41 7.53
N SER A 81 -3.69 8.30 6.28
CA SER A 81 -4.47 8.77 5.12
C SER A 81 -5.72 7.92 4.90
N VAL A 82 -5.60 6.60 5.03
CA VAL A 82 -6.73 5.66 4.96
C VAL A 82 -7.73 5.94 6.08
N ALA A 83 -7.25 6.02 7.33
CA ALA A 83 -8.07 6.31 8.49
C ALA A 83 -8.74 7.69 8.41
N ALA A 84 -8.07 8.70 7.83
CA ALA A 84 -8.66 10.01 7.61
C ALA A 84 -9.79 9.98 6.57
N ALA A 85 -9.60 9.29 5.43
CA ALA A 85 -10.64 9.12 4.43
C ALA A 85 -11.86 8.40 5.02
N LEU A 86 -11.62 7.28 5.70
CA LEU A 86 -12.67 6.54 6.38
C LEU A 86 -13.41 7.46 7.37
N ARG A 87 -12.74 8.14 8.29
CA ARG A 87 -13.38 9.04 9.28
C ARG A 87 -14.24 10.14 8.66
N ARG A 88 -13.94 10.59 7.44
CA ARG A 88 -14.77 11.55 6.68
C ARG A 88 -16.00 10.92 6.03
N GLY A 89 -16.18 9.60 6.16
CA GLY A 89 -17.25 8.84 5.52
C GLY A 89 -16.98 8.55 4.04
N GLU A 90 -15.74 8.75 3.57
CA GLU A 90 -15.37 8.55 2.17
C GLU A 90 -15.17 7.06 1.86
N LEU A 91 -15.35 6.71 0.58
CA LEU A 91 -15.18 5.35 0.09
C LEU A 91 -13.70 5.03 -0.09
N VAL A 92 -13.27 3.88 0.44
CA VAL A 92 -11.93 3.34 0.23
C VAL A 92 -12.03 2.01 -0.51
N VAL A 93 -11.30 1.89 -1.61
CA VAL A 93 -11.11 0.65 -2.34
C VAL A 93 -9.79 0.02 -1.90
N TRP A 94 -9.89 -1.18 -1.37
CA TRP A 94 -8.78 -2.03 -0.95
C TRP A 94 -8.51 -3.11 -2.00
N PRO A 95 -7.25 -3.43 -2.33
CA PRO A 95 -6.95 -4.50 -3.27
C PRO A 95 -7.34 -5.85 -2.68
N LEU A 96 -8.03 -6.69 -3.46
CA LEU A 96 -8.47 -8.02 -2.99
C LEU A 96 -7.30 -8.91 -2.57
N ASP A 97 -6.14 -8.75 -3.22
CA ASP A 97 -4.90 -9.49 -2.90
C ASP A 97 -4.16 -8.96 -1.67
N GLY A 98 -4.73 -7.96 -1.00
CA GLY A 98 -4.12 -7.31 0.15
C GLY A 98 -2.92 -6.44 -0.22
N ILE A 99 -2.22 -6.00 0.83
CA ILE A 99 -1.05 -5.14 0.77
C ILE A 99 0.15 -5.94 1.32
N GLY A 100 1.34 -5.69 0.78
CA GLY A 100 2.56 -6.35 1.25
C GLY A 100 2.84 -7.72 0.62
N THR A 101 1.98 -8.13 -0.32
CA THR A 101 2.08 -9.38 -1.09
C THR A 101 2.95 -9.19 -2.35
N ASP A 102 3.11 -10.27 -3.13
CA ASP A 102 3.82 -10.32 -4.41
C ASP A 102 5.23 -9.71 -4.41
N ARG A 103 5.37 -8.45 -4.85
CA ARG A 103 6.65 -7.80 -5.13
C ARG A 103 7.35 -7.28 -3.86
N ALA A 104 6.59 -7.14 -2.77
CA ALA A 104 7.11 -6.78 -1.47
C ALA A 104 7.55 -8.02 -0.67
N ASP A 105 6.87 -9.15 -0.86
CA ASP A 105 7.21 -10.45 -0.28
C ASP A 105 7.37 -10.40 1.26
N LEU A 106 6.53 -9.61 1.94
CA LEU A 106 6.67 -9.39 3.38
C LEU A 106 6.51 -10.68 4.19
N ALA A 107 5.66 -11.60 3.77
CA ALA A 107 5.46 -12.88 4.44
C ALA A 107 6.77 -13.68 4.60
N ASN A 108 7.70 -13.57 3.64
CA ASN A 108 8.99 -14.26 3.69
C ASN A 108 10.12 -13.37 4.20
N ARG A 109 10.11 -12.07 3.85
CA ARG A 109 11.21 -11.14 4.15
C ARG A 109 11.10 -10.49 5.52
N ALA A 110 9.88 -10.22 5.98
CA ALA A 110 9.58 -9.54 7.24
C ALA A 110 8.24 -10.02 7.83
N PRO A 111 8.12 -11.31 8.21
CA PRO A 111 6.85 -11.92 8.64
C PRO A 111 6.18 -11.21 9.82
N ARG A 112 6.94 -10.71 10.80
CA ARG A 112 6.36 -9.95 11.94
C ARG A 112 5.77 -8.63 11.47
N THR A 113 6.45 -7.95 10.55
CA THR A 113 5.94 -6.74 9.91
C THR A 113 4.67 -7.06 9.11
N PHE A 114 4.63 -8.20 8.40
CA PHE A 114 3.47 -8.65 7.64
C PHE A 114 2.26 -8.94 8.53
N GLU A 115 2.47 -9.62 9.66
CA GLU A 115 1.44 -9.88 10.66
C GLU A 115 0.88 -8.55 11.19
N LYS A 116 1.76 -7.60 11.57
CA LYS A 116 1.31 -6.30 12.04
C LYS A 116 0.47 -5.53 11.02
N LEU A 117 0.82 -5.63 9.73
CA LEU A 117 0.06 -5.02 8.64
C LEU A 117 -1.38 -5.56 8.56
N GLN A 118 -1.64 -6.82 8.90
CA GLN A 118 -2.99 -7.40 8.87
C GLN A 118 -3.88 -6.91 10.02
N GLU A 119 -3.31 -6.29 11.06
CA GLU A 119 -4.04 -5.77 12.21
C GLU A 119 -4.44 -4.29 12.08
N LEU A 120 -3.88 -3.58 11.09
CA LEU A 120 -4.10 -2.14 10.84
C LEU A 120 -5.32 -1.88 9.96
#